data_AF-A0A9E1B0N1-F1
#
_entry.id   AF-A0A9E1B0N1-F1
#
_cell.length_a   1.000
_cell.length_b   1.000
_cell.length_c   1.000
_cell.angle_alpha   90.00
_cell.angle_beta   90.00
_cell.angle_gamma   90.00
#
_symmetry.space_group_name_H-M   'P 1'
#
loop_
_entity.id
_entity.type
_entity.pdbx_description
1 polymer ?
#
loop_
_entity_poly.entity_id
_entity_poly.type
_entity_poly.pdbx_seq_one_letter_code
_entity_poly.pdbx_strand_id
1 'polypeptide(L)'
;MMSSDFSRNLTKYRKRCSLTQSQLAAQLNVTPQAVSKWENGSLPDPEFLPVLARTLGISLDVLFGLVEKREEPDLTGMIFERLRRTAPEARADVIMELFYAAMAAFKDEPGIRIQYPDHLEKEAYAEIRSNHELAIARLNEDLKYLCFLKIPEGGIDADMGDAAGTTRGLVNLFRTLANEDAITILHYLGSASRNRMQSAEYMSRQLGIPLERVQRVVDGLDRLGIVWRVSASIGDEPTIIYGYGHSAALVCMLTLAKNLVRYVRNHDLYIDTWNRGTFHMEESPVSDPVPTISFWEEPPADEK
;
A
#
# COMPACT_ATOMS: atom_id res chain seq x y z
N MET A 1 28.56 -35.60 -12.54
CA MET A 1 27.47 -35.18 -11.62
C MET A 1 26.07 -35.27 -12.24
N MET A 2 25.83 -35.01 -13.54
CA MET A 2 24.46 -34.97 -14.09
C MET A 2 23.73 -36.32 -14.25
N SER A 3 24.43 -37.43 -14.47
CA SER A 3 23.78 -38.74 -14.68
C SER A 3 23.12 -39.33 -13.42
N SER A 4 23.63 -38.98 -12.22
CA SER A 4 23.11 -39.52 -10.96
C SER A 4 21.74 -38.96 -10.59
N ASP A 5 21.47 -37.69 -10.90
CA ASP A 5 20.19 -37.05 -10.60
C ASP A 5 19.08 -37.51 -11.54
N PHE A 6 19.39 -37.63 -12.84
CA PHE A 6 18.48 -38.20 -13.82
C PHE A 6 17.99 -39.59 -13.43
N SER A 7 18.92 -40.51 -13.17
CA SER A 7 18.62 -41.92 -12.88
C SER A 7 17.77 -42.08 -11.60
N ARG A 8 18.10 -41.26 -10.59
CA ARG A 8 17.36 -41.20 -9.32
C ARG A 8 15.95 -40.65 -9.50
N ASN A 9 15.80 -39.56 -10.25
CA ASN A 9 14.51 -38.94 -10.48
C ASN A 9 13.61 -39.80 -11.38
N LEU A 10 14.16 -40.42 -12.43
CA LEU A 10 13.45 -41.39 -13.26
C LEU A 10 12.85 -42.50 -12.40
N THR A 11 13.65 -43.10 -11.51
CA THR A 11 13.19 -44.14 -10.57
C THR A 11 12.11 -43.63 -9.62
N LYS A 12 12.32 -42.44 -9.04
CA LYS A 12 11.39 -41.82 -8.08
C LYS A 12 10.03 -41.56 -8.71
N TYR A 13 9.99 -40.90 -9.87
CA TYR A 13 8.74 -40.51 -10.51
C TYR A 13 8.04 -41.68 -11.19
N ARG A 14 8.78 -42.66 -11.75
CA ARG A 14 8.16 -43.91 -12.23
C ARG A 14 7.40 -44.62 -11.10
N LYS A 15 8.02 -44.76 -9.93
CA LYS A 15 7.38 -45.37 -8.76
C LYS A 15 6.20 -44.56 -8.25
N ARG A 16 6.24 -43.22 -8.32
CA ARG A 16 5.11 -42.34 -7.98
C ARG A 16 3.92 -42.56 -8.92
N CYS A 17 4.17 -42.85 -10.19
CA CYS A 17 3.14 -43.23 -11.16
C CYS A 17 2.70 -44.70 -11.04
N SER A 18 3.18 -45.45 -10.03
CA SER A 18 2.90 -46.88 -9.82
C SER A 18 3.24 -47.76 -11.03
N LEU A 19 4.18 -47.34 -11.87
CA LEU A 19 4.62 -48.08 -13.06
C LEU A 19 5.77 -49.02 -12.70
N THR A 20 5.77 -50.25 -13.22
CA THR A 20 6.96 -51.12 -13.25
C THR A 20 7.91 -50.70 -14.38
N GLN A 21 9.17 -51.15 -14.34
CA GLN A 21 10.11 -50.90 -15.44
C GLN A 21 9.56 -51.43 -16.78
N SER A 22 8.91 -52.60 -16.78
CA SER A 22 8.29 -53.19 -17.97
C SER A 22 7.10 -52.38 -18.49
N GLN A 23 6.28 -51.82 -17.59
CA GLN A 23 5.15 -50.97 -18.00
C GLN A 23 5.62 -49.63 -18.57
N LEU A 24 6.64 -49.01 -17.97
CA LEU A 24 7.24 -47.79 -18.54
C LEU A 24 7.89 -48.07 -19.90
N ALA A 25 8.60 -49.20 -20.02
CA ALA A 25 9.22 -49.63 -21.26
C ALA A 25 8.19 -49.86 -22.38
N ALA A 26 7.06 -50.50 -22.06
CA ALA A 26 5.96 -50.72 -22.99
C ALA A 26 5.36 -49.41 -23.51
N GLN A 27 5.20 -48.40 -22.66
CA GLN A 27 4.68 -47.08 -23.06
C GLN A 27 5.64 -46.30 -23.96
N LEU A 28 6.95 -46.55 -23.82
CA LEU A 28 8.00 -45.90 -24.60
C LEU A 28 8.41 -46.71 -25.83
N ASN A 29 7.80 -47.89 -26.03
CA ASN A 29 8.17 -48.86 -27.05
C ASN A 29 9.66 -49.25 -27.02
N VAL A 30 10.20 -49.44 -25.82
CA VAL A 30 11.58 -49.89 -25.56
C VAL A 30 11.61 -51.17 -24.73
N THR A 31 12.80 -51.73 -24.55
CA THR A 31 12.96 -52.93 -23.71
C THR A 31 13.01 -52.56 -22.21
N PRO A 32 12.51 -53.43 -21.30
CA PRO A 32 12.66 -53.22 -19.86
C PRO A 32 14.12 -53.03 -19.42
N GLN A 33 15.06 -53.66 -20.13
CA GLN A 33 16.49 -53.51 -19.91
C GLN A 33 16.99 -52.08 -20.21
N ALA A 34 16.42 -51.40 -21.21
CA ALA A 34 16.75 -50.00 -21.49
C ALA A 34 16.37 -49.10 -20.31
N VAL A 35 15.14 -49.23 -19.80
CA VAL A 35 14.68 -48.50 -18.60
C VAL A 35 15.55 -48.83 -17.38
N SER A 36 15.89 -50.10 -17.17
CA SER A 36 16.77 -50.50 -16.07
C SER A 36 18.16 -49.87 -16.18
N LYS A 37 18.74 -49.78 -17.39
CA LYS A 37 20.00 -49.08 -17.61
C LYS A 37 19.87 -47.58 -17.31
N TRP A 38 18.76 -46.95 -17.69
CA TRP A 38 18.54 -45.52 -17.44
C TRP A 38 18.36 -45.22 -15.95
N GLU A 39 17.75 -46.13 -15.19
CA GLU A 39 17.62 -46.02 -13.73
C GLU A 39 18.95 -46.28 -12.99
N ASN A 40 19.97 -46.80 -13.68
CA ASN A 40 21.27 -47.19 -13.11
C ASN A 40 22.46 -46.37 -13.65
N GLY A 41 22.24 -45.17 -14.18
CA GLY A 41 23.34 -44.25 -14.51
C GLY A 41 23.63 -44.05 -16.00
N SER A 42 22.78 -44.57 -16.89
CA SER A 42 22.84 -44.21 -18.32
C SER A 42 21.75 -43.21 -18.68
N LEU A 43 21.93 -42.48 -19.78
CA LEU A 43 20.92 -41.58 -20.32
C LEU A 43 20.21 -42.25 -21.51
N PRO A 44 18.91 -42.01 -21.70
CA PRO A 44 18.22 -42.37 -22.93
C PRO A 44 18.67 -41.47 -24.08
N ASP A 45 18.38 -41.90 -25.31
CA ASP A 45 18.52 -41.03 -26.47
C ASP A 45 17.56 -39.82 -26.34
N PRO A 46 17.94 -38.63 -26.86
CA PRO A 46 17.17 -37.40 -26.69
C PRO A 46 15.69 -37.50 -27.13
N GLU A 47 15.38 -38.38 -28.07
CA GLU A 47 14.02 -38.62 -28.57
C GLU A 47 13.07 -39.17 -27.50
N PHE A 48 13.57 -39.89 -26.50
CA PHE A 48 12.74 -40.45 -25.42
C PHE A 48 12.49 -39.46 -24.29
N LEU A 49 13.30 -38.40 -24.17
CA LEU A 49 13.20 -37.43 -23.08
C LEU A 49 11.81 -36.75 -23.00
N PRO A 50 11.23 -36.22 -24.10
CA PRO A 50 9.89 -35.62 -24.05
C PRO A 50 8.81 -36.62 -23.68
N VAL A 51 8.92 -37.86 -24.14
CA VAL A 51 7.94 -38.91 -23.85
C VAL A 51 8.03 -39.34 -22.39
N LEU A 52 9.24 -39.52 -21.86
CA LEU A 52 9.48 -39.79 -20.45
C LEU A 52 8.89 -38.70 -19.55
N ALA A 53 9.16 -37.43 -19.84
CA ALA A 53 8.62 -36.29 -19.10
C ALA A 53 7.08 -36.32 -19.06
N ARG A 54 6.45 -36.54 -20.22
CA ARG A 54 4.98 -36.64 -20.33
C ARG A 54 4.41 -37.84 -19.57
N THR A 55 5.00 -39.03 -19.74
CA THR A 55 4.55 -40.26 -19.06
C THR A 55 4.66 -40.14 -17.55
N LEU A 56 5.67 -39.44 -17.05
CA LEU A 56 5.91 -39.25 -15.62
C LEU A 56 5.19 -38.02 -15.03
N GLY A 57 4.54 -37.21 -15.87
CA GLY A 57 3.81 -36.01 -15.44
C GLY A 57 4.70 -34.91 -14.84
N ILE A 58 5.94 -34.78 -15.35
CA ILE A 58 6.95 -33.83 -14.85
C ILE A 58 7.64 -33.09 -16.00
N SER A 59 8.28 -31.95 -15.74
CA SER A 59 9.14 -31.29 -16.73
C SER A 59 10.48 -32.01 -16.88
N LEU A 60 11.18 -31.75 -17.99
CA LEU A 60 12.57 -32.22 -18.16
C LEU A 60 13.49 -31.67 -17.07
N ASP A 61 13.25 -30.45 -16.60
CA ASP A 61 14.03 -29.86 -15.51
C ASP A 61 13.91 -30.71 -14.24
N VAL A 62 12.69 -31.14 -13.91
CA VAL A 62 12.44 -32.07 -12.80
C VAL A 62 13.13 -33.41 -13.02
N LEU A 63 13.08 -33.94 -14.25
CA LEU A 63 13.71 -35.21 -14.59
C LEU A 63 15.24 -35.16 -14.44
N PHE A 64 15.88 -34.07 -14.85
CA PHE A 64 17.33 -33.87 -14.73
C PHE A 64 17.78 -33.32 -13.36
N GLY A 65 16.85 -33.05 -12.45
CA GLY A 65 17.19 -32.43 -11.16
C GLY A 65 17.57 -30.94 -11.28
N LEU A 66 17.25 -30.32 -12.42
CA LEU A 66 17.34 -28.89 -12.70
C LEU A 66 16.12 -28.13 -12.16
N VAL A 67 15.38 -28.70 -11.21
CA VAL A 67 14.53 -27.87 -10.35
C VAL A 67 15.50 -27.04 -9.53
N GLU A 68 15.96 -25.93 -10.12
CA GLU A 68 16.31 -24.76 -9.34
C GLU A 68 15.18 -24.68 -8.31
N LYS A 69 15.52 -24.68 -7.01
CA LYS A 69 14.64 -24.00 -6.07
C LYS A 69 14.37 -22.68 -6.78
N ARG A 70 13.16 -22.48 -7.32
CA ARG A 70 12.80 -21.19 -7.89
C ARG A 70 13.03 -20.27 -6.72
N GLU A 71 14.16 -19.56 -6.74
CA GLU A 71 14.40 -18.53 -5.77
C GLU A 71 13.18 -17.64 -5.91
N GLU A 72 12.50 -17.41 -4.79
CA GLU A 72 11.38 -16.49 -4.79
C GLU A 72 11.87 -15.22 -5.51
N PRO A 73 11.12 -14.73 -6.51
CA PRO A 73 11.57 -13.57 -7.26
C PRO A 73 11.89 -12.46 -6.25
N ASP A 74 13.08 -11.88 -6.36
CA ASP A 74 13.47 -10.75 -5.50
C ASP A 74 12.65 -9.52 -5.89
N LEU A 75 11.42 -9.46 -5.39
CA LEU A 75 10.48 -8.36 -5.66
C LEU A 75 11.09 -7.02 -5.24
N THR A 76 11.84 -7.01 -4.14
CA THR A 76 12.50 -5.81 -3.63
C THR A 76 13.55 -5.31 -4.63
N GLY A 77 14.42 -6.21 -5.11
CA GLY A 77 15.43 -5.90 -6.12
C GLY A 77 14.82 -5.47 -7.46
N MET A 78 13.73 -6.12 -7.88
CA MET A 78 13.00 -5.77 -9.10
C MET A 78 12.38 -4.36 -9.02
N ILE A 79 11.71 -4.03 -7.91
CA ILE A 79 11.14 -2.70 -7.65
C ILE A 79 12.26 -1.65 -7.61
N PHE A 80 13.36 -1.94 -6.91
CA PHE A 80 14.51 -1.05 -6.81
C PHE A 80 15.09 -0.71 -8.19
N GLU A 81 15.37 -1.73 -9.02
CA GLU A 81 15.90 -1.52 -10.37
C GLU A 81 14.93 -0.76 -11.26
N ARG A 82 13.63 -1.06 -11.17
CA ARG A 82 12.59 -0.36 -11.94
C ARG A 82 12.56 1.13 -11.60
N LEU A 83 12.55 1.49 -10.31
CA LEU A 83 12.52 2.89 -9.87
C LEU A 83 13.82 3.62 -10.19
N ARG A 84 14.98 2.95 -10.04
CA ARG A 84 16.30 3.54 -10.34
C ARG A 84 16.43 3.94 -11.81
N ARG A 85 15.87 3.14 -12.72
CA ARG A 85 15.86 3.38 -14.17
C ARG A 85 14.77 4.35 -14.64
N THR A 86 13.86 4.74 -13.74
CA THR A 86 12.76 5.66 -14.05
C THR A 86 13.17 7.10 -13.72
N ALA A 87 12.87 8.03 -14.64
CA ALA A 87 13.09 9.47 -14.43
C ALA A 87 12.38 9.94 -13.15
N PRO A 88 12.98 10.83 -12.34
CA PRO A 88 12.42 11.23 -11.04
C PRO A 88 10.94 11.64 -11.07
N GLU A 89 10.53 12.34 -12.14
CA GLU A 89 9.20 12.88 -12.35
C GLU A 89 8.16 11.78 -12.61
N ALA A 90 8.57 10.64 -13.16
CA ALA A 90 7.70 9.51 -13.49
C ALA A 90 7.68 8.41 -12.40
N ARG A 91 8.50 8.54 -11.34
CA ARG A 91 8.58 7.53 -10.28
C ARG A 91 7.26 7.39 -9.51
N ALA A 92 6.54 8.49 -9.32
CA ALA A 92 5.27 8.48 -8.61
C ALA A 92 4.24 7.60 -9.35
N ASP A 93 4.17 7.67 -10.67
CA ASP A 93 3.27 6.85 -11.47
C ASP A 93 3.60 5.36 -11.35
N VAL A 94 4.87 5.00 -11.41
CA VAL A 94 5.32 3.62 -11.19
C VAL A 94 4.92 3.11 -9.80
N ILE A 95 5.07 3.93 -8.75
CA ILE A 95 4.63 3.56 -7.40
C ILE A 95 3.12 3.35 -7.35
N MET A 96 2.34 4.24 -7.98
CA MET A 96 0.88 4.11 -8.03
C MET A 96 0.43 2.85 -8.77
N GLU A 97 1.08 2.50 -9.89
CA GLU A 97 0.84 1.25 -10.64
C GLU A 97 1.12 0.02 -9.77
N LEU A 98 2.28 -0.01 -9.10
CA LEU A 98 2.68 -1.13 -8.24
C LEU A 98 1.70 -1.33 -7.08
N PHE A 99 1.28 -0.24 -6.43
CA PHE A 99 0.34 -0.32 -5.32
C PHE A 99 -1.06 -0.70 -5.77
N TYR A 100 -1.57 -0.16 -6.87
CA TYR A 100 -2.84 -0.59 -7.42
C TYR A 100 -2.83 -2.08 -7.76
N ALA A 101 -1.74 -2.58 -8.35
CA ALA A 101 -1.57 -4.00 -8.62
C ALA A 101 -1.57 -4.84 -7.34
N ALA A 102 -0.86 -4.38 -6.30
CA ALA A 102 -0.86 -5.01 -4.99
C ALA A 102 -2.27 -5.01 -4.36
N MET A 103 -3.00 -3.90 -4.46
CA MET A 103 -4.37 -3.78 -3.94
C MET A 103 -5.33 -4.71 -4.68
N ALA A 104 -5.26 -4.76 -6.01
CA ALA A 104 -6.14 -5.61 -6.81
C ALA A 104 -5.85 -7.10 -6.59
N ALA A 105 -4.65 -7.49 -6.19
CA ALA A 105 -4.31 -8.87 -5.81
C ALA A 105 -5.04 -9.36 -4.56
N PHE A 106 -5.66 -8.47 -3.76
CA PHE A 106 -6.56 -8.86 -2.66
C PHE A 106 -7.90 -9.42 -3.18
N LYS A 107 -8.23 -9.24 -4.47
CA LYS A 107 -9.32 -9.98 -5.10
C LYS A 107 -8.82 -11.40 -5.37
N ASP A 108 -9.26 -12.35 -4.55
CA ASP A 108 -8.96 -13.79 -4.67
C ASP A 108 -9.72 -14.44 -5.86
N GLU A 109 -9.51 -13.89 -7.06
CA GLU A 109 -10.17 -14.33 -8.29
C GLU A 109 -9.14 -14.85 -9.30
N PRO A 110 -9.14 -16.15 -9.62
CA PRO A 110 -8.15 -16.73 -10.52
C PRO A 110 -8.31 -16.21 -11.95
N GLY A 111 -7.22 -15.72 -12.53
CA GLY A 111 -7.15 -15.31 -13.94
C GLY A 111 -7.44 -13.83 -14.22
N ILE A 112 -7.61 -12.99 -13.20
CA ILE A 112 -7.71 -11.54 -13.41
C ILE A 112 -6.37 -11.00 -13.91
N ARG A 113 -6.39 -10.40 -15.10
CA ARG A 113 -5.29 -9.56 -15.58
C ARG A 113 -5.49 -8.16 -15.00
N ILE A 114 -4.72 -7.84 -13.97
CA ILE A 114 -4.76 -6.52 -13.34
C ILE A 114 -3.98 -5.55 -14.22
N GLN A 115 -4.63 -4.46 -14.64
CA GLN A 115 -4.01 -3.36 -15.37
C GLN A 115 -4.37 -2.06 -14.67
N TYR A 116 -3.37 -1.20 -14.45
CA TYR A 116 -3.64 0.16 -13.99
C TYR A 116 -4.48 0.89 -15.06
N PRO A 117 -5.60 1.53 -14.71
CA PRO A 117 -6.49 2.08 -15.72
C PRO A 117 -5.82 3.17 -16.56
N ASP A 118 -5.92 3.07 -17.89
CA ASP A 118 -5.39 4.09 -18.82
C ASP A 118 -6.23 5.38 -18.80
N HIS A 119 -7.51 5.26 -18.43
CA HIS A 119 -8.46 6.36 -18.31
C HIS A 119 -9.32 6.18 -17.05
N LEU A 120 -9.47 7.25 -16.28
CA LEU A 120 -10.23 7.27 -15.04
C LEU A 120 -11.26 8.38 -15.08
N GLU A 121 -12.46 8.12 -14.56
CA GLU A 121 -13.40 9.18 -14.24
C GLU A 121 -12.80 10.17 -13.25
N LYS A 122 -13.30 11.41 -13.23
CA LYS A 122 -12.87 12.40 -12.25
C LYS A 122 -13.12 11.88 -10.83
N GLU A 123 -12.14 12.04 -9.95
CA GLU A 123 -12.22 11.58 -8.56
C GLU A 123 -12.47 10.06 -8.46
N ALA A 124 -11.65 9.25 -9.16
CA ALA A 124 -11.65 7.79 -9.09
C ALA A 124 -10.72 7.28 -7.98
N TYR A 125 -11.21 6.32 -7.22
CA TYR A 125 -10.54 5.79 -6.04
C TYR A 125 -10.40 4.26 -6.11
N ALA A 126 -9.37 3.77 -5.42
CA ALA A 126 -9.28 2.37 -5.02
C ALA A 126 -9.38 2.29 -3.49
N GLU A 127 -10.12 1.31 -2.97
CA GLU A 127 -10.31 1.14 -1.53
C GLU A 127 -10.26 -0.34 -1.12
N ILE A 128 -9.60 -0.60 0.00
CA ILE A 128 -9.59 -1.90 0.70
C ILE A 128 -10.08 -1.68 2.12
N ARG A 129 -11.05 -2.50 2.53
CA ARG A 129 -11.46 -2.69 3.91
C ARG A 129 -11.46 -4.18 4.21
N SER A 130 -10.47 -4.62 4.99
CA SER A 130 -10.39 -6.00 5.50
C SER A 130 -10.24 -5.96 7.03
N ASN A 131 -10.24 -7.13 7.66
CA ASN A 131 -9.94 -7.25 9.09
C ASN A 131 -8.46 -6.99 9.43
N HIS A 132 -7.59 -6.94 8.42
CA HIS A 132 -6.14 -6.86 8.58
C HIS A 132 -5.54 -5.60 7.96
N GLU A 133 -6.25 -4.95 7.03
CA GLU A 133 -5.76 -3.79 6.29
C GLU A 133 -6.87 -2.77 6.00
N LEU A 134 -6.46 -1.50 5.98
CA LEU A 134 -7.19 -0.42 5.32
C LEU A 134 -6.31 0.17 4.22
N ALA A 135 -6.89 0.45 3.07
CA ALA A 135 -6.20 1.22 2.05
C ALA A 135 -7.16 2.16 1.32
N ILE A 136 -6.69 3.35 0.99
CA ILE A 136 -7.37 4.27 0.09
C ILE A 136 -6.35 4.87 -0.87
N ALA A 137 -6.64 4.83 -2.16
CA ALA A 137 -5.88 5.49 -3.20
C ALA A 137 -6.78 6.41 -4.01
N ARG A 138 -6.31 7.60 -4.35
CA ARG A 138 -6.90 8.42 -5.42
C ARG A 138 -6.01 8.28 -6.65
N LEU A 139 -6.63 7.92 -7.77
CA LEU A 139 -5.92 7.44 -8.96
C LEU A 139 -5.76 8.51 -10.05
N ASN A 140 -6.50 9.62 -9.97
CA ASN A 140 -6.49 10.66 -11.00
C ASN A 140 -5.16 11.41 -11.13
N GLU A 141 -4.84 11.82 -12.36
CA GLU A 141 -3.63 12.60 -12.67
C GLU A 141 -3.55 13.95 -11.97
N ASP A 142 -4.67 14.60 -11.67
CA ASP A 142 -4.68 15.90 -10.98
C ASP A 142 -4.21 15.80 -9.52
N LEU A 143 -4.39 14.63 -8.90
CA LEU A 143 -3.89 14.33 -7.57
C LEU A 143 -3.89 12.82 -7.33
N LYS A 144 -2.69 12.24 -7.33
CA LYS A 144 -2.46 10.85 -6.94
C LYS A 144 -1.98 10.78 -5.50
N TYR A 145 -2.59 9.91 -4.71
CA TYR A 145 -2.05 9.53 -3.41
C TYR A 145 -2.52 8.13 -3.05
N LEU A 146 -1.84 7.55 -2.07
CA LEU A 146 -2.18 6.29 -1.46
C LEU A 146 -1.95 6.41 0.05
N CYS A 147 -2.85 5.83 0.82
CA CYS A 147 -2.66 5.52 2.22
C CYS A 147 -2.95 4.02 2.42
N PHE A 148 -2.04 3.32 3.09
CA PHE A 148 -2.19 1.91 3.44
C PHE A 148 -1.85 1.74 4.91
N LEU A 149 -2.70 1.01 5.63
CA LEU A 149 -2.53 0.70 7.04
C LEU A 149 -2.69 -0.80 7.22
N LYS A 150 -1.73 -1.42 7.91
CA LYS A 150 -1.92 -2.73 8.53
C LYS A 150 -2.60 -2.51 9.88
N ILE A 151 -3.74 -3.16 10.09
CA ILE A 151 -4.47 -3.12 11.35
C ILE A 151 -3.74 -4.03 12.36
N PRO A 152 -3.30 -3.51 13.52
CA PRO A 152 -2.74 -4.34 14.58
C PRO A 152 -3.78 -5.33 15.13
N GLU A 153 -3.34 -6.45 15.72
CA GLU A 153 -4.27 -7.42 16.34
C GLU A 153 -5.19 -6.77 17.39
N GLY A 154 -4.65 -5.83 18.16
CA GLY A 154 -5.37 -5.04 19.16
C GLY A 154 -6.21 -3.89 18.62
N GLY A 155 -6.32 -3.72 17.29
CA GLY A 155 -6.99 -2.57 16.68
C GLY A 155 -6.06 -1.34 16.55
N ILE A 156 -6.53 -0.32 15.84
CA ILE A 156 -5.76 0.92 15.63
C ILE A 156 -5.55 1.68 16.95
N ASP A 157 -6.52 1.60 17.87
CA ASP A 157 -6.50 2.24 19.18
C ASP A 157 -5.44 1.67 20.13
N ALA A 158 -5.01 0.42 19.94
CA ALA A 158 -3.91 -0.15 20.73
C ALA A 158 -2.58 0.60 20.54
N ASP A 159 -2.35 1.21 19.37
CA ASP A 159 -1.14 2.00 19.07
C ASP A 159 -1.31 3.49 19.43
N MET A 160 -2.52 3.92 19.80
CA MET A 160 -2.82 5.32 20.16
C MET A 160 -2.30 5.72 21.56
N GLY A 161 -1.57 4.83 22.24
CA GLY A 161 -0.83 5.11 23.47
C GLY A 161 -1.70 5.48 24.67
N ASP A 162 -1.14 6.25 25.61
CA ASP A 162 -1.88 6.95 26.65
C ASP A 162 -3.08 7.69 26.01
N ALA A 163 -4.26 7.10 26.17
CA ALA A 163 -5.48 7.61 25.55
C ALA A 163 -5.75 9.06 25.97
N ALA A 164 -5.28 9.52 27.15
CA ALA A 164 -5.49 10.89 27.61
C ALA A 164 -4.53 11.90 26.94
N GLY A 165 -3.25 11.56 26.79
CA GLY A 165 -2.21 12.38 26.16
C GLY A 165 -2.40 12.50 24.66
N THR A 166 -2.58 11.37 23.97
CA THR A 166 -2.83 11.35 22.51
C THR A 166 -4.14 12.04 22.17
N THR A 167 -5.23 11.75 22.89
CA THR A 167 -6.52 12.43 22.66
C THR A 167 -6.40 13.92 22.90
N ARG A 168 -5.71 14.37 23.96
CA ARG A 168 -5.49 15.80 24.20
C ARG A 168 -4.67 16.45 23.09
N GLY A 169 -3.65 15.76 22.58
CA GLY A 169 -2.86 16.19 21.42
C GLY A 169 -3.73 16.37 20.17
N LEU A 170 -4.54 15.37 19.83
CA LEU A 170 -5.48 15.41 18.71
C LEU A 170 -6.52 16.52 18.86
N VAL A 171 -7.09 16.69 20.06
CA VAL A 171 -8.04 17.78 20.33
C VAL A 171 -7.39 19.14 20.13
N ASN A 172 -6.15 19.33 20.58
CA ASN A 172 -5.44 20.60 20.38
C ASN A 172 -5.09 20.84 18.91
N LEU A 173 -4.72 19.79 18.17
CA LEU A 173 -4.53 19.84 16.72
C LEU A 173 -5.82 20.28 16.04
N PHE A 174 -6.93 19.60 16.30
CA PHE A 174 -8.22 19.92 15.66
C PHE A 174 -8.74 21.31 16.05
N ARG A 175 -8.60 21.74 17.30
CA ARG A 175 -8.96 23.11 17.71
C ARG A 175 -8.14 24.18 16.98
N THR A 176 -6.84 23.91 16.77
CA THR A 176 -5.96 24.82 16.04
C THR A 176 -6.35 24.88 14.56
N LEU A 177 -6.64 23.73 13.95
CA LEU A 177 -6.98 23.62 12.53
C LEU A 177 -8.44 23.97 12.21
N ALA A 178 -9.35 23.99 13.19
CA ALA A 178 -10.72 24.45 13.04
C ALA A 178 -10.83 25.98 12.84
N ASN A 179 -9.71 26.69 12.77
CA ASN A 179 -9.63 28.12 12.49
C ASN A 179 -9.26 28.37 11.01
N GLU A 180 -10.06 29.14 10.29
CA GLU A 180 -9.81 29.53 8.89
C GLU A 180 -8.48 30.27 8.71
N ASP A 181 -8.08 31.10 9.68
CA ASP A 181 -6.77 31.76 9.67
C ASP A 181 -5.64 30.74 9.73
N ALA A 182 -5.81 29.65 10.48
CA ALA A 182 -4.80 28.61 10.58
C ALA A 182 -4.61 27.90 9.25
N ILE A 183 -5.69 27.56 8.54
CA ILE A 183 -5.60 26.98 7.20
C ILE A 183 -4.93 27.96 6.23
N THR A 184 -5.31 29.24 6.27
CA THR A 184 -4.74 30.29 5.43
C THR A 184 -3.24 30.49 5.68
N ILE A 185 -2.84 30.59 6.95
CA ILE A 185 -1.44 30.73 7.37
C ILE A 185 -0.64 29.47 6.99
N LEU A 186 -1.21 28.27 7.11
CA LEU A 186 -0.54 27.04 6.70
C LEU A 186 -0.30 26.98 5.19
N HIS A 187 -1.29 27.36 4.36
CA HIS A 187 -1.09 27.46 2.91
C HIS A 187 0.00 28.48 2.56
N TYR A 188 -0.03 29.64 3.21
CA TYR A 188 0.97 30.68 3.02
C TYR A 188 2.38 30.19 3.38
N LEU A 189 2.56 29.64 4.58
CA LEU A 189 3.84 29.13 5.06
C LEU A 189 4.33 27.93 4.23
N GLY A 190 3.42 27.03 3.84
CA GLY A 190 3.73 25.86 3.02
C GLY A 190 4.10 26.21 1.56
N SER A 191 3.61 27.34 1.05
CA SER A 191 3.97 27.85 -0.29
C SER A 191 5.33 28.56 -0.34
N ALA A 192 5.88 28.92 0.82
CA ALA A 192 7.14 29.63 0.89
C ALA A 192 8.34 28.72 0.60
N SER A 193 9.45 29.33 0.14
CA SER A 193 10.72 28.63 -0.01
C SER A 193 11.14 27.96 1.31
N ARG A 194 11.72 26.76 1.20
CA ARG A 194 12.24 26.02 2.36
C ARG A 194 13.18 26.90 3.18
N ASN A 195 13.09 26.79 4.50
CA ASN A 195 13.89 27.55 5.48
C ASN A 195 13.66 29.08 5.47
N ARG A 196 12.59 29.57 4.83
CA ARG A 196 12.20 30.98 4.95
C ARG A 196 11.56 31.22 6.31
N MET A 197 12.14 32.14 7.08
CA MET A 197 11.62 32.55 8.38
C MET A 197 10.94 33.91 8.30
N GLN A 198 9.89 34.13 9.10
CA GLN A 198 9.07 35.33 9.04
C GLN A 198 8.52 35.72 10.42
N SER A 199 8.42 37.01 10.71
CA SER A 199 7.74 37.49 11.93
C SER A 199 6.22 37.43 11.78
N ALA A 200 5.51 37.39 12.92
CA ALA A 200 4.05 37.49 12.95
C ALA A 200 3.54 38.79 12.31
N GLU A 201 4.26 39.92 12.50
CA GLU A 201 3.94 41.21 11.88
C GLU A 201 4.07 41.19 10.36
N TYR A 202 5.07 40.50 9.84
CA TYR A 202 5.21 40.34 8.40
C TYR A 202 4.07 39.49 7.84
N MET A 203 3.77 38.35 8.46
CA MET A 203 2.65 37.48 8.09
C MET A 203 1.31 38.23 8.12
N SER A 204 1.06 39.01 9.18
CA SER A 204 -0.13 39.86 9.34
C SER A 204 -0.32 40.82 8.18
N ARG A 205 0.74 41.54 7.77
CA ARG A 205 0.70 42.44 6.60
C ARG A 205 0.49 41.71 5.27
N GLN A 206 1.11 40.54 5.08
CA GLN A 206 0.98 39.78 3.83
C GLN A 206 -0.42 39.16 3.66
N LEU A 207 -1.03 38.71 4.76
CA LEU A 207 -2.30 37.99 4.74
C LEU A 207 -3.52 38.87 5.00
N GLY A 208 -3.32 40.12 5.45
CA GLY A 208 -4.42 40.98 5.88
C GLY A 208 -5.12 40.50 7.15
N ILE A 209 -4.49 39.60 7.91
CA ILE A 209 -5.02 39.04 9.16
C ILE A 209 -4.51 39.90 10.33
N PRO A 210 -5.38 40.33 11.27
CA PRO A 210 -4.96 41.08 12.46
C PRO A 210 -3.81 40.39 13.21
N LEU A 211 -2.81 41.16 13.64
CA LEU A 211 -1.58 40.64 14.26
C LEU A 211 -1.88 39.69 15.44
N GLU A 212 -2.82 40.06 16.31
CA GLU A 212 -3.23 39.20 17.43
C GLU A 212 -3.75 37.82 17.00
N ARG A 213 -4.47 37.76 15.87
CA ARG A 213 -5.01 36.49 15.33
C ARG A 213 -3.89 35.65 14.76
N VAL A 214 -2.97 36.26 13.99
CA VAL A 214 -1.76 35.59 13.50
C VAL A 214 -0.96 35.04 14.67
N GLN A 215 -0.72 35.84 15.71
CA GLN A 215 0.06 35.44 16.88
C GLN A 215 -0.58 34.22 17.57
N ARG A 216 -1.89 34.26 17.84
CA ARG A 216 -2.61 33.13 18.46
C ARG A 216 -2.50 31.85 17.63
N VAL A 217 -2.65 31.95 16.31
CA VAL A 217 -2.54 30.80 15.41
C VAL A 217 -1.13 30.25 15.42
N VAL A 218 -0.13 31.09 15.20
CA VAL A 218 1.27 30.69 15.07
C VAL A 218 1.79 30.11 16.39
N ASP A 219 1.37 30.62 17.54
CA ASP A 219 1.68 30.03 18.85
C ASP A 219 1.04 28.63 19.02
N GLY A 220 -0.18 28.43 18.49
CA GLY A 220 -0.81 27.11 18.45
C GLY A 220 -0.04 26.13 17.56
N LEU A 221 0.38 26.59 16.38
CA LEU A 221 1.20 25.80 15.46
C LEU A 221 2.59 25.47 16.03
N ASP A 222 3.20 26.38 16.80
CA ASP A 222 4.49 26.21 17.47
C ASP A 222 4.40 25.12 18.54
N ARG A 223 3.34 25.15 19.37
CA ARG A 223 3.06 24.10 20.37
C ARG A 223 2.84 22.72 19.75
N LEU A 224 2.35 22.67 18.51
CA LEU A 224 2.16 21.42 17.75
C LEU A 224 3.42 21.00 16.97
N GLY A 225 4.50 21.78 17.01
CA GLY A 225 5.72 21.53 16.23
C GLY A 225 5.55 21.69 14.71
N ILE A 226 4.46 22.31 14.27
CA ILE A 226 4.18 22.56 12.84
C ILE A 226 5.01 23.74 12.34
N VAL A 227 5.23 24.73 13.22
CA VAL A 227 6.23 25.77 13.04
C VAL A 227 7.24 25.68 14.18
N TRP A 228 8.39 26.30 13.99
CA TRP A 228 9.41 26.48 15.02
C TRP A 228 9.81 27.95 15.04
N ARG A 229 10.30 28.45 16.17
CA ARG A 229 10.66 29.85 16.34
C ARG A 229 12.08 30.05 16.80
N VAL A 230 12.65 31.20 16.43
CA VAL A 230 13.91 31.72 16.98
C VAL A 230 13.75 33.19 17.31
N SER A 231 14.54 33.65 18.28
CA SER A 231 14.70 35.09 18.54
C SER A 231 15.87 35.60 17.71
N ALA A 232 15.64 36.67 16.94
CA ALA A 232 16.64 37.31 16.11
C ALA A 232 16.78 38.79 16.48
N SER A 233 18.01 39.28 16.63
CA SER A 233 18.28 40.69 16.87
C SER A 233 18.15 41.49 15.58
N ILE A 234 16.92 41.88 15.22
CA ILE A 234 16.58 42.62 14.01
C ILE A 234 16.14 44.03 14.42
N GLY A 235 16.92 45.06 14.06
CA GLY A 235 16.68 46.43 14.49
C GLY A 235 17.07 46.63 15.96
N ASP A 236 16.31 47.45 16.69
CA ASP A 236 16.62 47.82 18.07
C ASP A 236 16.08 46.80 19.11
N GLU A 237 15.07 46.00 18.75
CA GLU A 237 14.44 45.02 19.65
C GLU A 237 14.54 43.58 19.10
N PRO A 238 14.82 42.58 19.96
CA PRO A 238 14.76 41.17 19.57
C PRO A 238 13.37 40.80 19.04
N THR A 239 13.33 40.29 17.81
CA THR A 239 12.09 39.90 17.13
C THR A 239 12.01 38.38 17.02
N ILE A 240 10.85 37.81 17.38
CA ILE A 240 10.57 36.39 17.16
C ILE A 240 10.20 36.17 15.69
N ILE A 241 10.90 35.24 15.05
CA ILE A 241 10.61 34.80 13.70
C ILE A 241 10.34 33.29 13.68
N TYR A 242 9.42 32.89 12.81
CA TYR A 242 8.91 31.53 12.70
C TYR A 242 9.31 30.90 11.38
N GLY A 243 9.73 29.64 11.42
CA GLY A 243 9.99 28.79 10.26
C GLY A 243 8.96 27.65 10.19
N TYR A 244 8.62 27.24 8.98
CA TYR A 244 7.69 26.13 8.74
C TYR A 244 8.42 24.78 8.80
N GLY A 245 7.83 23.80 9.48
CA GLY A 245 8.43 22.47 9.66
C GLY A 245 8.30 21.53 8.45
N HIS A 246 7.47 21.85 7.45
CA HIS A 246 7.20 21.01 6.27
C HIS A 246 6.79 19.57 6.61
N SER A 247 5.80 19.40 7.50
CA SER A 247 5.29 18.08 7.90
C SER A 247 4.53 17.38 6.76
N ALA A 248 5.08 16.27 6.26
CA ALA A 248 4.39 15.43 5.28
C ALA A 248 3.06 14.87 5.83
N ALA A 249 3.02 14.50 7.12
CA ALA A 249 1.82 13.99 7.76
C ALA A 249 0.68 15.01 7.77
N LEU A 250 0.98 16.29 8.02
CA LEU A 250 -0.02 17.37 7.98
C LEU A 250 -0.58 17.54 6.56
N VAL A 251 0.28 17.56 5.54
CA VAL A 251 -0.16 17.69 4.14
C VAL A 251 -1.02 16.50 3.73
N CYS A 252 -0.61 15.27 4.07
CA CYS A 252 -1.39 14.06 3.82
C CYS A 252 -2.73 14.10 4.57
N MET A 253 -2.75 14.52 5.84
CA MET A 253 -3.97 14.64 6.64
C MET A 253 -4.95 15.64 6.01
N LEU A 254 -4.50 16.83 5.64
CA LEU A 254 -5.36 17.83 4.98
C LEU A 254 -5.86 17.34 3.62
N THR A 255 -5.02 16.60 2.88
CA THR A 255 -5.40 15.98 1.61
C THR A 255 -6.47 14.92 1.80
N LEU A 256 -6.34 14.05 2.82
CA LEU A 256 -7.31 13.02 3.15
C LEU A 256 -8.61 13.60 3.73
N ALA A 257 -8.51 14.65 4.56
CA ALA A 257 -9.66 15.33 5.14
C ALA A 257 -10.62 15.89 4.07
N LYS A 258 -10.09 16.25 2.89
CA LYS A 258 -10.92 16.64 1.74
C LYS A 258 -11.95 15.56 1.35
N ASN A 259 -11.62 14.27 1.48
CA ASN A 259 -12.53 13.17 1.16
C ASN A 259 -13.65 13.01 2.19
N LEU A 260 -13.41 13.41 3.44
CA LEU A 260 -14.46 13.43 4.46
C LEU A 260 -15.49 14.53 4.18
N VAL A 261 -15.07 15.63 3.55
CA VAL A 261 -15.95 16.73 3.13
C VAL A 261 -16.64 16.42 1.79
N ARG A 262 -15.95 15.71 0.89
CA ARG A 262 -16.44 15.32 -0.44
C ARG A 262 -16.51 13.81 -0.51
N TYR A 263 -17.66 13.26 -0.13
CA TYR A 263 -17.96 11.82 -0.16
C TYR A 263 -17.39 11.15 -1.41
N VAL A 264 -16.70 10.02 -1.24
CA VAL A 264 -16.12 9.25 -2.35
C VAL A 264 -17.25 8.63 -3.17
N ARG A 265 -17.35 9.00 -4.45
CA ARG A 265 -18.44 8.54 -5.33
C ARG A 265 -18.04 7.44 -6.29
N ASN A 266 -16.79 7.48 -6.78
CA ASN A 266 -16.35 6.64 -7.89
C ASN A 266 -15.24 5.69 -7.42
N HIS A 267 -15.57 4.41 -7.32
CA HIS A 267 -14.60 3.36 -7.02
C HIS A 267 -14.28 2.55 -8.27
N ASP A 268 -13.01 2.53 -8.64
CA ASP A 268 -12.48 1.67 -9.70
C ASP A 268 -12.15 0.27 -9.14
N LEU A 269 -11.55 0.24 -7.96
CA LEU A 269 -11.31 -0.97 -7.17
C LEU A 269 -11.95 -0.81 -5.79
N TYR A 270 -12.86 -1.71 -5.45
CA TYR A 270 -13.47 -1.77 -4.12
C TYR A 270 -13.39 -3.20 -3.60
N ILE A 271 -12.75 -3.37 -2.44
CA ILE A 271 -12.65 -4.64 -1.74
C ILE A 271 -13.13 -4.40 -0.32
N ASP A 272 -14.18 -5.11 0.07
CA ASP A 272 -14.82 -4.96 1.37
C ASP A 272 -15.14 -6.35 1.94
N THR A 273 -14.26 -6.80 2.82
CA THR A 273 -14.31 -8.13 3.45
C THR A 273 -14.22 -8.05 4.97
N TRP A 274 -14.18 -6.85 5.54
CA TRP A 274 -14.17 -6.68 6.99
C TRP A 274 -15.49 -7.18 7.60
N ASN A 275 -15.39 -7.78 8.79
CA ASN A 275 -16.54 -8.14 9.61
C ASN A 275 -16.45 -7.52 11.00
N ARG A 276 -15.38 -6.77 11.27
CA ARG A 276 -15.15 -6.00 12.49
C ARG A 276 -14.59 -4.63 12.09
N GLY A 277 -15.04 -3.57 12.77
CA GLY A 277 -14.48 -2.24 12.62
C GLY A 277 -13.01 -2.17 13.07
N THR A 278 -12.28 -1.14 12.64
CA THR A 278 -10.84 -1.02 12.87
C THR A 278 -10.44 -0.53 14.27
N PHE A 279 -11.40 -0.03 15.03
CA PHE A 279 -11.23 0.34 16.44
C PHE A 279 -11.79 -0.79 17.30
N HIS A 280 -10.98 -1.33 18.20
CA HIS A 280 -11.28 -2.51 19.00
C HIS A 280 -11.46 -2.14 20.48
N MET A 281 -12.60 -1.56 20.84
CA MET A 281 -12.93 -1.40 22.26
C MET A 281 -13.13 -2.77 22.92
N GLU A 282 -12.52 -2.98 24.10
CA GLU A 282 -12.55 -4.25 24.85
C GLU A 282 -13.98 -4.77 25.12
N GLU A 283 -14.96 -3.87 25.26
CA GLU A 283 -16.36 -4.19 25.57
C GLU A 283 -17.30 -4.21 24.35
N SER A 284 -16.80 -4.09 23.11
CA SER A 284 -17.67 -4.01 21.94
C SER A 284 -18.24 -5.39 21.56
N PRO A 285 -19.58 -5.59 21.55
CA PRO A 285 -20.18 -6.85 21.16
C PRO A 285 -20.00 -7.05 19.64
N VAL A 286 -19.06 -7.91 19.26
CA VAL A 286 -18.79 -8.29 17.85
C VAL A 286 -20.00 -9.00 17.20
N SER A 287 -21.04 -9.32 17.97
CA SER A 287 -22.19 -10.13 17.55
C SER A 287 -23.45 -9.36 17.13
N ASP A 288 -23.48 -8.04 17.21
CA ASP A 288 -24.71 -7.32 16.86
C ASP A 288 -24.89 -7.25 15.33
N PRO A 289 -26.10 -7.53 14.81
CA PRO A 289 -26.37 -7.47 13.38
C PRO A 289 -26.05 -6.07 12.84
N VAL A 290 -25.35 -6.02 11.71
CA VAL A 290 -25.00 -4.76 11.02
C VAL A 290 -26.27 -3.93 10.83
N PRO A 291 -26.44 -2.78 11.48
CA PRO A 291 -27.62 -1.96 11.30
C PRO A 291 -27.64 -1.46 9.85
N THR A 292 -28.72 -1.71 9.13
CA THR A 292 -29.02 -0.99 7.88
C THR A 292 -29.14 0.49 8.22
N ILE A 293 -28.17 1.29 7.80
CA ILE A 293 -28.22 2.75 7.91
C ILE A 293 -29.40 3.22 7.07
N SER A 294 -30.43 3.78 7.71
CA SER A 294 -31.40 4.61 7.01
C SER A 294 -30.64 5.79 6.40
N PHE A 295 -30.70 5.95 5.07
CA PHE A 295 -30.28 7.20 4.45
C PHE A 295 -30.98 8.35 5.17
N TRP A 296 -30.30 9.50 5.29
CA TRP A 296 -30.88 10.73 5.79
C TRP A 296 -32.23 10.93 5.09
N GLU A 297 -33.33 10.91 5.85
CA GLU A 297 -34.63 11.29 5.28
C GLU A 297 -34.47 12.70 4.71
N GLU A 298 -34.79 12.87 3.43
CA GLU A 298 -34.89 14.21 2.85
C GLU A 298 -35.81 15.04 3.76
N PRO A 299 -35.44 16.29 4.09
CA PRO A 299 -36.28 17.11 4.96
C PRO A 299 -37.68 17.21 4.31
N PRO A 300 -38.75 17.09 5.11
CA PRO A 300 -40.11 17.18 4.57
C PRO A 300 -40.28 18.47 3.79
N ALA A 301 -41.05 18.40 2.69
CA ALA A 301 -41.18 19.42 1.65
C ALA A 301 -41.74 20.77 2.13
N ASP A 302 -41.97 20.93 3.43
CA ASP A 302 -42.71 22.03 4.05
C ASP A 302 -41.80 23.10 4.68
N GLU A 303 -40.47 22.91 4.64
CA GLU A 303 -39.48 23.92 5.07
C GLU A 303 -38.67 24.49 3.88
N LYS A 304 -39.36 25.13 2.93
CA LYS A 304 -38.76 26.06 1.95
C LYS A 304 -39.40 27.43 1.99
#